data_AF-A0A838K749-F1
#
_entry.id   AF-A0A838K749-F1
#
_cell.length_a   1.000
_cell.length_b   1.000
_cell.length_c   1.000
_cell.angle_alpha   90.00
_cell.angle_beta   90.00
_cell.angle_gamma   90.00
#
_symmetry.space_group_name_H-M   'P 1'
#
loop_
_entity.id
_entity.type
_entity.pdbx_description
1 polymer ?
#
loop_
_entity_poly.entity_id
_entity_poly.type
_entity_poly.pdbx_seq_one_letter_code
_entity_poly.pdbx_strand_id
1 'polypeptide(L)'
;MSGRRRRPALSARTSARGRGSPPRGSTHQRSKGRTPFDVDALLDDPATRIVVCCGSGGVGKTTTAAALGLRAAERGRSVVVLTIDPARRLAQALGLDELDNTPRPVKGHRGEGLLEAMMLDMKRTFDEVVLSQAAPEKARAILENPFYIALSSSFSGTQEYMAMEKLGQIHAEAQRDGTYDLIVVDTPPS
;
A
#
# COMPACT_ATOMS: atom_id res chain seq x y z
N MET A 1 -57.72 23.71 65.99
CA MET A 1 -57.84 25.19 65.96
C MET A 1 -56.75 25.71 66.90
N SER A 2 -55.78 26.55 66.61
CA SER A 2 -55.38 27.54 65.59
C SER A 2 -53.85 27.64 65.79
N GLY A 3 -52.94 27.91 64.86
CA GLY A 3 -52.94 28.52 63.56
C GLY A 3 -51.47 28.88 63.27
N ARG A 4 -51.02 28.58 62.06
CA ARG A 4 -49.67 28.83 61.52
C ARG A 4 -49.19 30.28 61.74
N ARG A 5 -47.86 30.49 61.77
CA ARG A 5 -47.12 31.23 60.72
C ARG A 5 -45.60 31.19 60.93
N ARG A 6 -44.89 31.18 59.80
CA ARG A 6 -43.44 31.01 59.63
C ARG A 6 -42.75 32.34 59.28
N ARG A 7 -41.47 32.46 59.68
CA ARG A 7 -40.30 33.13 59.04
C ARG A 7 -40.20 34.68 59.17
N PRO A 8 -38.98 35.30 59.14
CA PRO A 8 -37.81 34.89 58.35
C PRO A 8 -36.41 34.98 59.01
N ALA A 9 -35.46 34.20 58.46
CA ALA A 9 -34.04 34.57 58.42
C ALA A 9 -33.75 34.99 56.97
N LEU A 10 -33.30 36.24 56.78
CA LEU A 10 -32.88 36.82 55.52
C LEU A 10 -31.41 37.22 55.67
N SER A 11 -30.52 36.51 54.98
CA SER A 11 -29.17 36.93 54.58
C SER A 11 -28.50 35.69 53.98
N ALA A 12 -27.81 35.69 52.86
CA ALA A 12 -27.77 36.58 51.72
C ALA A 12 -27.34 35.67 50.57
N ARG A 13 -27.81 35.99 49.36
CA ARG A 13 -27.35 35.35 48.13
C ARG A 13 -25.85 35.60 47.95
N THR A 14 -25.09 34.55 47.70
CA THR A 14 -23.92 34.61 46.81
C THR A 14 -23.95 33.42 45.87
N SER A 15 -24.06 33.75 44.59
CA SER A 15 -23.94 32.87 43.45
C SER A 15 -22.47 32.59 43.16
N ALA A 16 -22.09 31.32 43.04
CA ALA A 16 -20.91 30.95 42.25
C ALA A 16 -21.07 29.52 41.71
N ARG A 17 -21.61 29.47 40.49
CA ARG A 17 -21.23 28.63 39.33
C ARG A 17 -20.70 27.22 39.64
N GLY A 18 -21.49 26.24 39.19
CA GLY A 18 -21.10 24.85 39.11
C GLY A 18 -19.89 24.58 38.23
N ARG A 19 -19.19 23.51 38.60
CA ARG A 19 -18.35 22.73 37.70
C ARG A 19 -18.77 21.27 37.88
N GLY A 20 -19.77 20.86 37.11
CA GLY A 20 -20.02 19.44 36.88
C GLY A 20 -18.91 18.92 36.00
N SER A 21 -18.13 17.95 36.50
CA SER A 21 -17.18 17.20 35.70
C SER A 21 -17.92 16.50 34.56
N PRO A 22 -17.44 16.55 33.30
CA PRO A 22 -18.07 15.78 32.23
C PRO A 22 -17.79 14.29 32.46
N PRO A 23 -18.74 13.39 32.16
CA PRO A 23 -18.50 11.97 32.25
C PRO A 23 -17.43 11.57 31.23
N ARG A 24 -16.32 11.00 31.72
CA ARG A 24 -15.33 10.32 30.89
C ARG A 24 -15.95 9.01 30.40
N GLY A 25 -16.48 9.06 29.19
CA GLY A 25 -16.99 7.89 28.48
C GLY A 25 -16.95 8.18 26.99
N SER A 26 -15.75 8.20 26.39
CA SER A 26 -15.64 8.01 24.95
C SER A 26 -15.94 6.54 24.67
N THR A 27 -17.22 6.20 24.63
CA THR A 27 -17.68 4.99 23.98
C THR A 27 -17.16 5.07 22.55
N HIS A 28 -16.15 4.26 22.23
CA HIS A 28 -15.89 3.90 20.85
C HIS A 28 -17.22 3.40 20.29
N GLN A 29 -17.86 4.24 19.47
CA GLN A 29 -18.93 3.78 18.60
C GLN A 29 -18.29 2.70 17.73
N ARG A 30 -18.41 1.43 18.17
CA ARG A 30 -18.21 0.28 17.30
C ARG A 30 -19.13 0.53 16.12
N SER A 31 -18.55 0.76 14.94
CA SER A 31 -19.29 0.91 13.69
C SER A 31 -20.15 -0.35 13.53
N LYS A 32 -21.43 -0.25 13.88
CA LYS A 32 -22.41 -1.30 13.62
C LYS A 32 -22.58 -1.36 12.10
N GLY A 33 -22.14 -2.45 11.48
CA GLY A 33 -22.50 -2.76 10.09
C GLY A 33 -21.40 -2.73 9.03
N ARG A 34 -20.11 -2.88 9.36
CA ARG A 34 -19.15 -3.29 8.32
C ARG A 34 -19.34 -4.79 8.08
N THR A 35 -19.90 -5.16 6.93
CA THR A 35 -19.69 -6.49 6.38
C THR A 35 -18.19 -6.78 6.39
N PRO A 36 -17.74 -7.97 6.81
CA PRO A 36 -16.34 -8.34 6.69
C PRO A 36 -15.90 -8.14 5.24
N PHE A 37 -14.75 -7.52 5.04
CA PHE A 37 -14.16 -7.40 3.71
C PHE A 37 -13.77 -8.81 3.26
N ASP A 38 -14.42 -9.30 2.21
CA ASP A 38 -14.16 -10.62 1.67
C ASP A 38 -12.98 -10.55 0.69
N VAL A 39 -11.80 -10.86 1.23
CA VAL A 39 -10.55 -10.88 0.47
C VAL A 39 -10.57 -11.98 -0.58
N ASP A 40 -11.12 -13.15 -0.26
CA ASP A 40 -11.12 -14.27 -1.20
C ASP A 40 -12.01 -13.97 -2.41
N ALA A 41 -13.19 -13.37 -2.19
CA ALA A 41 -14.05 -12.93 -3.28
C ALA A 41 -13.39 -11.85 -4.16
N LEU A 42 -12.63 -10.91 -3.57
CA LEU A 42 -11.84 -9.94 -4.34
C LEU A 42 -10.79 -10.65 -5.21
N LEU A 43 -10.07 -11.61 -4.64
CA LEU A 43 -9.01 -12.32 -5.34
C LEU A 43 -9.57 -13.26 -6.43
N ASP A 44 -10.74 -13.86 -6.22
CA ASP A 44 -11.40 -14.73 -7.21
C ASP A 44 -11.96 -13.96 -8.41
N ASP A 45 -12.26 -12.66 -8.25
CA ASP A 45 -12.83 -11.86 -9.32
C ASP A 45 -11.78 -11.60 -10.44
N PRO A 46 -11.96 -12.14 -11.65
CA PRO A 46 -11.04 -11.92 -12.77
C PRO A 46 -11.03 -10.47 -13.27
N ALA A 47 -12.03 -9.65 -12.90
CA ALA A 47 -12.03 -8.22 -13.17
C ALA A 47 -11.00 -7.48 -12.28
N THR A 48 -10.66 -8.04 -11.11
CA THR A 48 -9.61 -7.51 -10.25
C THR A 48 -8.25 -7.91 -10.80
N ARG A 49 -7.59 -6.97 -11.48
CA ARG A 49 -6.28 -7.19 -12.13
C ARG A 49 -5.12 -6.52 -11.43
N ILE A 50 -5.40 -5.51 -10.61
CA ILE A 50 -4.37 -4.75 -9.87
C ILE A 50 -4.88 -4.53 -8.44
N VAL A 51 -4.04 -4.86 -7.46
CA VAL A 51 -4.28 -4.58 -6.04
C VAL A 51 -3.10 -3.79 -5.49
N VAL A 52 -3.35 -2.58 -4.99
CA VAL A 52 -2.30 -1.72 -4.43
C VAL A 52 -2.43 -1.68 -2.91
N CYS A 53 -1.36 -2.07 -2.21
CA CYS A 53 -1.28 -2.03 -0.75
C CYS A 53 -0.77 -0.65 -0.31
N CYS A 54 -1.68 0.18 0.19
CA CYS A 54 -1.40 1.54 0.67
C CYS A 54 -1.58 1.66 2.19
N GLY A 55 -0.87 2.60 2.82
CA GLY A 55 -0.92 2.85 4.26
C GLY A 55 0.35 3.49 4.81
N SER A 56 0.32 3.92 6.07
CA SER A 56 1.47 4.53 6.74
C SER A 56 2.65 3.56 6.89
N GLY A 57 3.84 4.06 7.22
CA GLY A 57 4.98 3.22 7.60
C GLY A 57 4.65 2.20 8.70
N GLY A 58 5.15 0.97 8.54
CA GLY A 58 5.09 -0.07 9.60
C GLY A 58 3.75 -0.79 9.81
N VAL A 59 2.71 -0.53 9.01
CA VAL A 59 1.38 -1.17 9.19
C VAL A 59 1.24 -2.58 8.59
N GLY A 60 2.30 -3.09 7.97
CA GLY A 60 2.33 -4.44 7.38
C GLY A 60 2.05 -4.51 5.87
N LYS A 61 2.14 -3.40 5.13
CA LYS A 61 1.90 -3.34 3.67
C LYS A 61 2.59 -4.46 2.88
N THR A 62 3.90 -4.61 3.05
CA THR A 62 4.69 -5.62 2.34
C THR A 62 4.26 -7.04 2.68
N THR A 63 3.98 -7.33 3.96
CA THR A 63 3.49 -8.63 4.39
C THR A 63 2.09 -8.91 3.84
N THR A 64 1.22 -7.90 3.81
CA THR A 64 -0.11 -8.00 3.21
C THR A 64 -0.02 -8.22 1.70
N ALA A 65 0.84 -7.50 0.99
CA ALA A 65 1.06 -7.69 -0.45
C ALA A 65 1.55 -9.11 -0.76
N ALA A 66 2.54 -9.60 -0.01
CA ALA A 66 3.02 -10.98 -0.12
C ALA A 66 1.92 -12.00 0.14
N ALA A 67 1.13 -11.81 1.21
CA ALA A 67 0.05 -12.71 1.57
C ALA A 67 -1.09 -12.73 0.54
N LEU A 68 -1.44 -11.57 -0.02
CA LEU A 68 -2.45 -11.46 -1.09
C LEU A 68 -1.97 -12.15 -2.36
N GLY A 69 -0.71 -11.94 -2.76
CA GLY A 69 -0.14 -12.59 -3.93
C GLY A 69 -0.09 -14.10 -3.77
N LEU A 70 0.39 -14.57 -2.61
CA LEU A 70 0.40 -15.98 -2.25
C LEU A 70 -1.00 -16.57 -2.29
N ARG A 71 -1.96 -15.95 -1.61
CA ARG A 71 -3.34 -16.44 -1.55
C ARG A 71 -3.98 -16.53 -2.94
N ALA A 72 -3.76 -15.54 -3.80
CA ALA A 72 -4.27 -15.56 -5.17
C ALA A 72 -3.66 -16.69 -6.01
N ALA A 73 -2.36 -16.91 -5.90
CA ALA A 73 -1.68 -18.02 -6.59
C ALA A 73 -2.17 -19.39 -6.08
N GLU A 74 -2.38 -19.55 -4.77
CA GLU A 74 -2.97 -20.78 -4.21
C GLU A 74 -4.39 -21.06 -4.74
N ARG A 75 -5.08 -20.01 -5.19
CA ARG A 75 -6.42 -20.08 -5.78
C ARG A 75 -6.41 -20.20 -7.31
N GLY A 76 -5.23 -20.43 -7.91
CA GLY A 76 -5.07 -20.72 -9.34
C GLY A 76 -4.75 -19.52 -10.22
N ARG A 77 -4.54 -18.32 -9.64
CA ARG A 77 -4.20 -17.11 -10.40
C ARG A 77 -2.73 -17.08 -10.80
N SER A 78 -2.44 -16.40 -11.90
CA SER A 78 -1.07 -16.06 -12.29
C SER A 78 -0.74 -14.65 -11.83
N VAL A 79 0.14 -14.56 -10.82
CA VAL A 79 0.33 -13.36 -10.00
C VAL A 79 1.78 -12.91 -10.00
N VAL A 80 1.98 -11.60 -10.10
CA VAL A 80 3.26 -10.96 -9.78
C VAL A 80 3.12 -9.97 -8.63
N VAL A 81 3.99 -10.07 -7.63
CA VAL A 81 4.10 -9.11 -6.52
C VAL A 81 5.25 -8.14 -6.80
N LEU A 82 4.91 -6.87 -7.00
CA LEU A 82 5.84 -5.78 -7.27
C LEU A 82 6.07 -4.99 -5.98
N THR A 83 7.32 -4.90 -5.50
CA THR A 83 7.69 -3.94 -4.45
C THR A 83 8.54 -2.80 -4.99
N ILE A 84 8.40 -1.64 -4.38
CA ILE A 84 9.21 -0.45 -4.64
C ILE A 84 10.13 -0.15 -3.43
N ASP A 85 10.05 -0.94 -2.36
CA ASP A 85 10.88 -0.78 -1.16
C ASP A 85 12.27 -1.45 -1.33
N PRO A 86 13.37 -0.68 -1.38
CA PRO A 86 14.72 -1.24 -1.52
C PRO A 86 15.18 -2.03 -0.29
N ALA A 87 14.46 -1.96 0.84
CA ALA A 87 14.84 -2.62 2.10
C ALA A 87 14.71 -4.16 2.07
N ARG A 88 14.46 -4.77 0.91
CA ARG A 88 14.37 -6.24 0.70
C ARG A 88 13.29 -6.93 1.55
N ARG A 89 12.32 -6.18 2.07
CA ARG A 89 11.26 -6.70 2.95
C ARG A 89 10.41 -7.76 2.26
N LEU A 90 10.10 -7.55 0.97
CA LEU A 90 9.31 -8.51 0.20
C LEU A 90 10.09 -9.81 -0.04
N ALA A 91 11.38 -9.70 -0.40
CA ALA A 91 12.24 -10.86 -0.60
C ALA A 91 12.29 -11.73 0.66
N GLN A 92 12.50 -11.10 1.83
CA GLN A 92 12.48 -11.78 3.12
C GLN A 92 11.13 -12.44 3.43
N ALA A 93 10.02 -11.74 3.16
CA ALA A 93 8.67 -12.26 3.40
C ALA A 93 8.34 -13.48 2.53
N LEU A 94 8.90 -13.56 1.33
CA LEU A 94 8.69 -14.64 0.36
C LEU A 94 9.80 -15.72 0.38
N GLY A 95 10.82 -15.57 1.23
CA GLY A 95 11.94 -16.51 1.32
C GLY A 95 12.87 -16.47 0.09
N LEU A 96 13.01 -15.30 -0.54
CA LEU A 96 13.90 -15.06 -1.68
C LEU A 96 15.19 -14.37 -1.20
N ASP A 97 16.32 -14.71 -1.81
CA ASP A 97 17.62 -14.10 -1.49
C ASP A 97 17.66 -12.63 -1.92
N GLU A 98 17.30 -12.36 -3.17
CA GLU A 98 17.27 -11.01 -3.76
C GLU A 98 16.15 -10.87 -4.78
N LEU A 99 15.68 -9.63 -4.95
CA LEU A 99 14.74 -9.21 -5.96
C LEU A 99 15.36 -8.07 -6.77
N ASP A 100 15.11 -8.06 -8.07
CA ASP A 100 15.54 -7.04 -9.02
C ASP A 100 14.40 -6.74 -10.00
N ASN A 101 14.69 -5.97 -11.06
CA ASN A 101 13.71 -5.58 -12.07
C ASN A 101 13.27 -6.74 -12.98
N THR A 102 13.54 -8.00 -12.61
CA THR A 102 13.14 -9.21 -13.33
C THR A 102 12.27 -10.08 -12.42
N PRO A 103 11.09 -10.51 -12.89
CA PRO A 103 10.23 -11.44 -12.15
C PRO A 103 10.97 -12.72 -11.77
N ARG A 104 10.82 -13.13 -10.50
CA ARG A 104 11.40 -14.36 -9.95
C ARG A 104 10.31 -15.24 -9.37
N PRO A 105 10.28 -16.55 -9.70
CA PRO A 105 9.26 -17.46 -9.19
C PRO A 105 9.44 -17.72 -7.70
N VAL A 106 8.33 -17.64 -6.96
CA VAL A 106 8.24 -18.01 -5.55
C VAL A 106 7.80 -19.47 -5.47
N LYS A 107 8.66 -20.32 -4.92
CA LYS A 107 8.42 -21.76 -4.83
C LYS A 107 7.73 -22.14 -3.52
N GLY A 108 7.07 -23.30 -3.50
CA GLY A 108 6.60 -23.93 -2.26
C GLY A 108 5.23 -23.47 -1.75
N HIS A 109 4.48 -22.70 -2.55
CA HIS A 109 3.07 -22.46 -2.26
C HIS A 109 2.19 -23.65 -2.68
N ARG A 110 0.98 -23.72 -2.14
CA ARG A 110 -0.01 -24.76 -2.52
C ARG A 110 -0.78 -24.30 -3.77
N GLY A 111 -1.45 -25.20 -4.47
CA GLY A 111 -2.28 -24.85 -5.63
C GLY A 111 -1.52 -24.80 -6.96
N GLU A 112 -2.26 -24.52 -8.04
CA GLU A 112 -1.79 -24.63 -9.43
C GLU A 112 -1.43 -23.27 -10.08
N GLY A 113 -1.66 -22.16 -9.37
CA GLY A 113 -1.34 -20.83 -9.88
C GLY A 113 0.15 -20.56 -9.95
N LEU A 114 0.50 -19.39 -10.50
CA LEU A 114 1.86 -18.89 -10.58
C LEU A 114 2.03 -17.74 -9.59
N LEU A 115 3.11 -17.76 -8.81
CA LEU A 115 3.53 -16.63 -8.01
C LEU A 115 4.94 -16.21 -8.39
N GLU A 116 5.08 -14.99 -8.85
CA GLU A 116 6.37 -14.34 -9.03
C GLU A 116 6.47 -13.06 -8.20
N ALA A 117 7.69 -12.63 -7.91
CA ALA A 117 7.96 -11.37 -7.25
C ALA A 117 9.10 -10.64 -7.93
N MET A 118 9.04 -9.31 -7.90
CA MET A 118 10.10 -8.44 -8.39
C MET A 118 10.18 -7.16 -7.57
N MET A 119 11.34 -6.51 -7.66
CA MET A 119 11.57 -5.21 -7.05
C MET A 119 11.85 -4.20 -8.16
N LEU A 120 11.13 -3.08 -8.13
CA LEU A 120 11.37 -2.01 -9.07
C LEU A 120 12.77 -1.41 -8.85
N ASP A 121 13.58 -1.44 -9.89
CA ASP A 121 14.81 -0.65 -9.94
C ASP A 121 14.51 0.68 -10.62
N MET A 122 14.44 1.75 -9.83
CA MET A 122 14.09 3.08 -10.31
C MET A 122 15.07 3.62 -11.33
N LYS A 123 16.39 3.45 -11.10
CA LYS A 123 17.41 3.93 -12.02
C LYS A 123 17.26 3.21 -13.35
N ARG A 124 17.15 1.88 -13.30
CA ARG A 124 17.00 1.07 -14.50
C ARG A 124 15.70 1.37 -15.25
N THR A 125 14.61 1.63 -14.53
CA THR A 125 13.32 2.02 -15.12
C THR A 125 13.43 3.38 -15.82
N PHE A 126 14.13 4.35 -15.22
CA PHE A 126 14.39 5.64 -15.84
C PHE A 126 15.23 5.49 -17.12
N ASP A 127 16.28 4.67 -17.05
CA ASP A 127 17.14 4.37 -18.20
C ASP A 127 16.33 3.70 -19.34
N GLU A 128 15.45 2.74 -19.01
CA GLU A 128 14.53 2.08 -19.94
C GLU A 128 13.59 3.08 -20.63
N VAL A 129 13.03 4.04 -19.89
CA VAL A 129 12.18 5.10 -20.44
C VAL A 129 12.96 5.97 -21.43
N VAL A 130 14.17 6.42 -21.05
CA VAL A 130 15.02 7.23 -21.95
C VAL A 130 15.33 6.48 -23.24
N LEU A 131 15.68 5.20 -23.14
CA LEU A 131 15.96 4.34 -24.29
C LEU A 131 14.74 4.13 -25.19
N SER A 132 13.53 4.09 -24.63
CA SER A 132 12.29 3.94 -25.40
C SER A 132 11.85 5.21 -26.14
N GLN A 133 12.26 6.39 -25.66
CA GLN A 133 11.78 7.68 -26.16
C GLN A 133 12.79 8.43 -27.03
N ALA A 134 14.08 8.15 -26.89
CA ALA A 134 15.15 8.85 -27.59
C ALA A 134 15.86 7.97 -28.63
N ALA A 135 16.34 8.59 -29.71
CA ALA A 135 17.23 7.91 -30.64
C ALA A 135 18.51 7.42 -29.93
N PRO A 136 19.12 6.29 -30.34
CA PRO A 136 20.20 5.63 -29.60
C PRO A 136 21.36 6.56 -29.21
N GLU A 137 21.78 7.44 -30.11
CA GLU A 137 22.87 8.40 -29.86
C GLU A 137 22.51 9.44 -28.79
N LYS A 138 21.27 9.94 -28.81
CA LYS A 138 20.77 10.89 -27.81
C LYS A 138 20.55 10.22 -26.46
N ALA A 139 20.00 9.00 -26.46
CA ALA A 139 19.84 8.22 -25.24
C ALA A 139 21.18 8.01 -24.55
N ARG A 140 22.22 7.62 -25.30
CA ARG A 140 23.58 7.47 -24.77
C ARG A 140 24.10 8.75 -24.14
N ALA A 141 23.97 9.89 -24.83
CA ALA A 141 24.41 11.19 -24.29
C ALA A 141 23.66 11.59 -23.00
N ILE A 142 22.37 11.23 -22.88
CA ILE A 142 21.58 11.46 -21.66
C ILE A 142 22.07 10.56 -20.52
N LEU A 143 22.25 9.26 -20.79
CA LEU A 143 22.67 8.27 -19.79
C LEU A 143 24.08 8.51 -19.25
N GLU A 144 24.99 9.04 -20.07
CA GLU A 144 26.36 9.40 -19.68
C GLU A 144 26.43 10.75 -18.92
N ASN A 145 25.35 11.54 -18.87
CA ASN A 145 25.35 12.85 -18.25
C ASN A 145 25.34 12.75 -16.70
N PRO A 146 26.35 13.30 -15.99
CA PRO A 146 26.40 13.26 -14.52
C PRO A 146 25.20 13.91 -13.83
N PHE A 147 24.59 14.92 -14.45
CA PHE A 147 23.37 15.56 -13.95
C PHE A 147 22.17 14.61 -14.00
N TYR A 148 22.04 13.85 -15.08
CA TYR A 148 21.00 12.82 -15.22
C TYR A 148 21.19 11.72 -14.17
N ILE A 149 22.41 11.22 -13.98
CA ILE A 149 22.72 10.16 -12.99
C ILE A 149 22.36 10.61 -11.57
N ALA A 150 22.69 11.85 -11.21
CA ALA A 150 22.34 12.41 -9.90
C ALA A 150 20.82 12.54 -9.75
N LEU A 151 20.11 13.08 -10.73
CA LEU A 151 18.67 13.27 -10.65
C LEU A 151 17.88 11.96 -10.63
N SER A 152 18.23 11.00 -11.47
CA SER A 152 17.51 9.72 -11.61
C SER A 152 17.65 8.81 -10.38
N SER A 153 18.62 9.09 -9.49
CA SER A 153 18.88 8.30 -8.28
C SER A 153 18.36 8.93 -6.98
N SER A 154 18.05 10.24 -6.95
CA SER A 154 17.82 10.95 -5.68
C SER A 154 16.57 11.84 -5.61
N PHE A 155 15.72 11.88 -6.64
CA PHE A 155 14.59 12.82 -6.67
C PHE A 155 13.34 12.27 -5.97
N SER A 156 12.89 12.92 -4.88
CA SER A 156 11.62 12.61 -4.20
C SER A 156 10.45 12.82 -5.17
N GLY A 157 9.51 11.86 -5.27
CA GLY A 157 8.39 11.92 -6.24
C GLY A 157 8.63 11.16 -7.54
N THR A 158 9.88 10.87 -7.91
CA THR A 158 10.16 9.99 -9.08
C THR A 158 9.84 8.53 -8.77
N GLN A 159 9.92 8.12 -7.50
CA GLN A 159 9.66 6.74 -7.10
C GLN A 159 8.21 6.34 -7.40
N GLU A 160 7.28 7.23 -7.06
CA GLU A 160 5.85 7.04 -7.27
C GLU A 160 5.51 7.03 -8.76
N TYR A 161 6.06 7.97 -9.53
CA TYR A 161 5.84 8.03 -10.98
C TYR A 161 6.43 6.81 -11.70
N MET A 162 7.68 6.43 -11.39
CA MET A 162 8.33 5.26 -11.99
C MET A 162 7.62 3.95 -11.64
N ALA A 163 7.09 3.84 -10.42
CA ALA A 163 6.29 2.69 -10.04
C ALA A 163 5.01 2.57 -10.88
N MET A 164 4.34 3.69 -11.15
CA MET A 164 3.16 3.70 -12.03
C MET A 164 3.54 3.37 -13.48
N GLU A 165 4.66 3.89 -13.98
CA GLU A 165 5.15 3.58 -15.33
C GLU A 165 5.46 2.09 -15.49
N LYS A 166 6.20 1.49 -14.55
CA LYS A 166 6.51 0.05 -14.61
C LYS A 166 5.28 -0.81 -14.42
N LEU A 167 4.38 -0.43 -13.51
CA LEU A 167 3.07 -1.09 -13.36
C LEU A 167 2.30 -1.08 -14.70
N GLY A 168 2.30 0.04 -15.42
CA GLY A 168 1.70 0.17 -16.74
C GLY A 168 2.36 -0.75 -17.78
N GLN A 169 3.69 -0.82 -17.80
CA GLN A 169 4.45 -1.71 -18.70
C GLN A 169 4.12 -3.19 -18.43
N ILE A 170 4.24 -3.63 -17.17
CA ILE A 170 3.95 -5.01 -16.75
C ILE A 170 2.50 -5.36 -17.06
N HIS A 171 1.56 -4.45 -16.77
CA HIS A 171 0.15 -4.67 -17.07
C HIS A 171 -0.09 -4.81 -18.58
N ALA A 172 0.49 -3.93 -19.40
CA ALA A 172 0.34 -3.98 -20.85
C ALA A 172 0.97 -5.25 -21.46
N GLU A 173 2.13 -5.68 -20.96
CA GLU A 173 2.79 -6.94 -21.33
C GLU A 173 1.93 -8.15 -20.94
N ALA A 174 1.45 -8.18 -19.69
CA ALA A 174 0.58 -9.24 -19.19
C ALA A 174 -0.73 -9.36 -19.99
N GLN A 175 -1.29 -8.24 -20.45
CA GLN A 175 -2.47 -8.24 -21.33
C GLN A 175 -2.20 -8.78 -22.74
N ARG A 176 -0.98 -8.57 -23.27
CA ARG A 176 -0.62 -9.07 -24.61
C ARG A 176 -0.32 -10.57 -24.58
N ASP A 177 0.44 -11.01 -23.59
CA ASP A 177 1.03 -12.34 -23.59
C ASP A 177 0.31 -13.32 -22.65
N GLY A 178 -0.63 -12.82 -21.83
CA GLY A 178 -1.40 -13.62 -20.88
C GLY A 178 -0.58 -14.13 -19.69
N THR A 179 0.56 -13.51 -19.40
CA THR A 179 1.52 -13.99 -18.37
C THR A 179 1.02 -13.82 -16.95
N TYR A 180 0.32 -12.72 -16.65
CA TYR A 180 -0.28 -12.47 -15.34
C TYR A 180 -1.72 -12.01 -15.49
N ASP A 181 -2.58 -12.51 -14.62
CA ASP A 181 -3.95 -12.03 -14.48
C ASP A 181 -4.12 -11.08 -13.27
N LEU A 182 -3.16 -11.07 -12.32
CA LEU A 182 -3.14 -10.21 -11.14
C LEU A 182 -1.75 -9.60 -10.89
N ILE A 183 -1.72 -8.31 -10.61
CA ILE A 183 -0.53 -7.60 -10.12
C ILE A 183 -0.82 -7.08 -8.71
N VAL A 184 0.01 -7.45 -7.75
CA VAL A 184 -0.07 -6.92 -6.38
C VAL A 184 1.08 -5.95 -6.15
N VAL A 185 0.78 -4.71 -5.76
CA VAL A 185 1.77 -3.64 -5.60
C VAL A 185 1.98 -3.33 -4.13
N ASP A 186 3.22 -3.47 -3.67
CA ASP A 186 3.72 -3.03 -2.36
C ASP A 186 4.36 -1.64 -2.47
N THR A 187 3.88 -0.71 -1.65
CA THR A 187 4.34 0.69 -1.65
C THR A 187 5.35 0.94 -0.52
N PRO A 188 6.34 1.82 -0.72
CA PRO A 188 7.36 2.09 0.29
C PRO A 188 6.73 2.75 1.53
N PRO A 189 7.41 2.73 2.69
CA PRO A 189 6.95 3.47 3.86
C PRO A 189 6.99 4.98 3.59
N SER A 190 5.87 5.65 3.84
CA SER A 190 5.76 7.11 3.99
C SER A 190 5.64 7.50 5.44
#